data_AF-A0A368GAF6-F1
#
_entry.id   AF-A0A368GAF6-F1
#
_cell.length_a   1.000
_cell.length_b   1.000
_cell.length_c   1.000
_cell.angle_alpha   90.00
_cell.angle_beta   90.00
_cell.angle_gamma   90.00
#
_symmetry.space_group_name_H-M   'P 1'
#
loop_
_entity.id
_entity.type
_entity.pdbx_description
1 polymer ?
#
loop_
_entity_poly.entity_id
_entity_poly.type
_entity_poly.pdbx_seq_one_letter_code
_entity_poly.pdbx_strand_id
1 'polypeptide(L)'
;MQYYEGPSGVANFLNDRNHSTVFPSKKAQKPSKNFRDYDSSFSLPPAQDEQVAFLLTNCGRLSDYKWIGLYDQCKNVSIKLVSLEDVDPPREEEIGPMIGQERNISSGSVRILNCNTILVPDLYFEASQKSPNTFFFVGTGNITNVVQQMKTRTIGYELGDPLESYSGDDVMVRLPRGIRSFDVDFLSIFNEDEKKTYGHVDLPSLLVPPCVDESHDDI
;
A
#
# COMPACT_ATOMS: atom_id res chain seq x y z
N MET A 1 6.66 24.95 -34.54
CA MET A 1 5.72 24.69 -33.44
C MET A 1 6.07 23.31 -32.91
N GLN A 2 6.76 23.24 -31.78
CA GLN A 2 7.23 21.97 -31.21
C GLN A 2 6.05 21.27 -30.53
N TYR A 3 5.71 20.07 -31.00
CA TYR A 3 4.80 19.17 -30.30
C TYR A 3 5.60 18.54 -29.15
N TYR A 4 5.21 18.86 -27.92
CA TYR A 4 5.68 18.12 -26.75
C TYR A 4 4.94 16.78 -26.72
N GLU A 5 5.64 15.71 -27.05
CA GLU A 5 5.22 14.35 -26.67
C GLU A 5 5.37 14.25 -25.15
N GLY A 6 4.24 14.17 -24.44
CA GLY A 6 4.25 13.80 -23.02
C GLY A 6 4.74 12.36 -22.85
N PRO A 7 5.37 12.02 -21.72
CA PRO A 7 5.95 10.69 -21.53
C PRO A 7 4.85 9.64 -21.52
N SER A 8 4.99 8.64 -22.38
CA SER A 8 4.18 7.42 -22.39
C SER A 8 4.33 6.70 -21.05
N GLY A 9 3.39 6.91 -20.14
CA GLY A 9 3.27 6.13 -18.92
C GLY A 9 2.87 4.70 -19.28
N VAL A 10 3.74 3.75 -18.97
CA VAL A 10 3.46 2.32 -19.01
C VAL A 10 2.51 1.99 -17.87
N ALA A 11 1.55 1.09 -18.08
CA ALA A 11 0.75 0.53 -17.01
C ALA A 11 0.93 -0.99 -17.04
N ASN A 12 1.55 -1.54 -15.99
CA ASN A 12 1.70 -2.98 -15.88
C ASN A 12 0.42 -3.59 -15.31
N PHE A 13 -0.07 -4.63 -15.97
CA PHE A 13 -1.19 -5.45 -15.51
C PHE A 13 -0.70 -6.41 -14.42
N LEU A 14 -1.27 -6.32 -13.22
CA LEU A 14 -1.15 -7.36 -12.21
C LEU A 14 -2.40 -8.24 -12.30
N ASN A 15 -2.23 -9.49 -12.75
CA ASN A 15 -3.29 -10.49 -12.72
C ASN A 15 -3.03 -11.45 -11.55
N ASP A 16 -3.73 -11.25 -10.44
CA ASP A 16 -3.80 -12.25 -9.38
C ASP A 16 -4.77 -13.35 -9.79
N ARG A 17 -4.22 -14.46 -10.33
CA ARG A 17 -4.77 -15.81 -10.13
C ARG A 17 -3.85 -16.90 -10.70
N ASN A 18 -3.16 -17.58 -9.78
CA ASN A 18 -2.68 -18.95 -9.97
C ASN A 18 -3.89 -19.88 -10.11
N HIS A 19 -4.28 -20.23 -11.34
CA HIS A 19 -5.04 -21.46 -11.62
C HIS A 19 -4.89 -21.85 -13.10
N SER A 20 -4.07 -22.86 -13.35
CA SER A 20 -3.92 -23.50 -14.65
C SER A 20 -5.25 -24.13 -15.09
N THR A 21 -5.85 -23.61 -16.17
CA THR A 21 -6.89 -24.34 -16.92
C THR A 21 -6.55 -24.34 -18.41
N VAL A 22 -6.34 -25.54 -18.94
CA VAL A 22 -6.14 -25.79 -20.37
C VAL A 22 -7.51 -25.94 -21.02
N PHE A 23 -7.83 -25.09 -22.01
CA PHE A 23 -9.02 -25.26 -22.86
C PHE A 23 -8.66 -25.32 -24.34
N PRO A 24 -9.42 -26.09 -25.15
CA PRO A 24 -8.99 -26.53 -26.47
C PRO A 24 -9.14 -25.44 -27.55
N SER A 25 -8.18 -25.47 -28.48
CA SER A 25 -8.04 -24.59 -29.64
C SER A 25 -9.27 -24.59 -30.56
N LYS A 26 -9.90 -23.42 -30.74
CA LYS A 26 -10.80 -23.15 -31.88
C LYS A 26 -10.00 -22.45 -32.98
N LYS A 27 -10.15 -22.96 -34.20
CA LYS A 27 -9.41 -22.60 -35.41
C LYS A 27 -9.32 -21.09 -35.64
N ALA A 28 -8.09 -20.61 -35.76
CA ALA A 28 -7.75 -19.25 -36.13
C ALA A 28 -8.26 -18.91 -37.53
N GLN A 29 -9.06 -17.85 -37.64
CA GLN A 29 -9.32 -17.17 -38.90
C GLN A 29 -8.13 -16.25 -39.18
N LYS A 30 -7.44 -16.48 -40.28
CA LYS A 30 -6.18 -15.78 -40.64
C LYS A 30 -6.49 -14.32 -40.99
N PRO A 31 -5.97 -13.31 -40.29
CA PRO A 31 -6.06 -11.94 -40.77
C PRO A 31 -4.93 -11.69 -41.77
N SER A 32 -5.31 -11.41 -43.01
CA SER A 32 -4.41 -10.90 -44.05
C SER A 32 -4.18 -9.41 -43.85
N LYS A 33 -3.02 -9.05 -43.29
CA LYS A 33 -2.26 -7.79 -43.48
C LYS A 33 -0.96 -7.94 -42.70
N ASN A 34 0.14 -7.43 -43.23
CA ASN A 34 1.47 -7.62 -42.64
C ASN A 34 1.57 -6.95 -41.25
N PHE A 35 1.45 -7.76 -40.19
CA PHE A 35 1.71 -7.40 -38.79
C PHE A 35 3.22 -7.42 -38.51
N ARG A 36 3.94 -6.37 -38.86
CA ARG A 36 5.34 -6.19 -38.43
C ARG A 36 5.41 -4.85 -37.71
N ASP A 37 5.87 -4.88 -36.47
CA ASP A 37 5.93 -3.79 -35.46
C ASP A 37 4.65 -3.50 -34.67
N TYR A 38 4.08 -4.52 -34.03
CA TYR A 38 3.20 -4.32 -32.87
C TYR A 38 3.95 -4.78 -31.62
N ASP A 39 3.95 -3.96 -30.57
CA ASP A 39 4.54 -4.35 -29.30
C ASP A 39 3.49 -5.10 -28.46
N SER A 40 3.66 -6.42 -28.39
CA SER A 40 2.81 -7.34 -27.63
C SER A 40 2.82 -7.12 -26.14
N SER A 41 3.83 -6.43 -25.60
CA SER A 41 3.89 -6.14 -24.17
C SER A 41 2.75 -5.22 -23.69
N PHE A 42 2.11 -4.49 -24.61
CA PHE A 42 0.99 -3.58 -24.32
C PHE A 42 -0.38 -4.12 -24.74
N SER A 43 -0.47 -5.39 -25.16
CA SER A 43 -1.77 -5.99 -25.48
C SER A 43 -2.57 -6.25 -24.22
N LEU A 44 -3.77 -5.67 -24.18
CA LEU A 44 -4.73 -5.93 -23.13
C LEU A 44 -5.26 -7.36 -23.26
N PRO A 45 -5.28 -8.16 -22.19
CA PRO A 45 -5.94 -9.45 -22.21
C PRO A 45 -7.46 -9.24 -22.43
N PRO A 46 -8.16 -10.22 -23.04
CA PRO A 46 -9.60 -10.23 -23.04
C PRO A 46 -10.12 -10.20 -21.59
N ALA A 47 -10.94 -9.21 -21.25
CA ALA A 47 -11.54 -9.07 -19.93
C ALA A 47 -13.06 -8.92 -20.08
N GLN A 48 -13.83 -9.64 -19.27
CA GLN A 48 -15.28 -9.53 -19.20
C GLN A 48 -15.70 -9.56 -17.74
N ASP A 49 -16.28 -8.45 -17.26
CA ASP A 49 -16.70 -8.27 -15.86
C ASP A 49 -15.56 -8.44 -14.84
N GLU A 50 -14.33 -8.10 -15.23
CA GLU A 50 -13.15 -8.18 -14.38
C GLU A 50 -12.70 -6.79 -13.90
N GLN A 51 -12.24 -6.72 -12.65
CA GLN A 51 -11.55 -5.55 -12.13
C GLN A 51 -10.10 -5.55 -12.62
N VAL A 52 -9.65 -4.40 -13.09
CA VAL A 52 -8.29 -4.20 -13.58
C VAL A 52 -7.63 -3.09 -12.77
N ALA A 53 -6.46 -3.38 -12.20
CA ALA A 53 -5.61 -2.41 -11.55
C ALA A 53 -4.44 -2.03 -12.47
N PHE A 54 -4.11 -0.74 -12.48
CA PHE A 54 -3.01 -0.20 -13.26
C PHE A 54 -2.04 0.48 -12.31
N LEU A 55 -0.75 0.13 -12.44
CA LEU A 55 0.31 0.88 -11.76
C LEU A 55 0.80 1.99 -12.67
N LEU A 56 0.81 3.23 -12.15
CA LEU A 56 1.50 4.32 -12.82
C LEU A 56 3.00 4.03 -12.80
N THR A 57 3.63 4.04 -13.96
CA THR A 57 5.09 3.91 -14.08
C THR A 57 5.76 5.28 -14.13
N ASN A 58 7.10 5.29 -14.16
CA ASN A 58 7.92 6.50 -14.26
C ASN A 58 7.76 7.48 -13.08
N CYS A 59 7.33 7.00 -11.91
CA CYS A 59 7.14 7.81 -10.72
C CYS A 59 6.17 9.01 -10.91
N GLY A 60 5.29 8.96 -11.90
CA GLY A 60 4.29 10.00 -12.17
C GLY A 60 3.19 10.03 -11.11
N ARG A 61 2.67 11.21 -10.80
CA ARG A 61 1.51 11.37 -9.91
C ARG A 61 0.23 11.27 -10.73
N LEU A 62 -0.85 10.79 -10.11
CA LEU A 62 -2.16 10.71 -10.79
C LEU A 62 -2.60 12.08 -11.35
N SER A 63 -2.31 13.16 -10.61
CA SER A 63 -2.57 14.55 -11.00
C SER A 63 -1.81 15.02 -12.24
N ASP A 64 -0.75 14.32 -12.65
CA ASP A 64 0.06 14.70 -13.81
C ASP A 64 -0.61 14.27 -15.13
N TYR A 65 -1.65 13.43 -15.06
CA TYR A 65 -2.38 12.89 -16.19
C TYR A 65 -3.75 13.56 -16.34
N LYS A 66 -4.19 13.76 -17.58
CA LYS A 66 -5.50 14.37 -17.87
C LYS A 66 -6.62 13.36 -18.06
N TRP A 67 -6.28 12.12 -18.37
CA TRP A 67 -7.24 11.06 -18.66
C TRP A 67 -6.60 9.68 -18.65
N ILE A 68 -7.43 8.66 -18.43
CA ILE A 68 -7.12 7.24 -18.66
C ILE A 68 -7.91 6.79 -19.90
N GLY A 69 -7.29 5.99 -20.76
CA GLY A 69 -7.92 5.55 -21.99
C GLY A 69 -7.21 4.39 -22.66
N LEU A 70 -7.79 3.92 -23.76
CA LEU A 70 -7.24 2.85 -24.58
C LEU A 70 -6.49 3.42 -25.76
N TYR A 71 -5.39 2.79 -26.13
CA TYR A 71 -4.65 3.12 -27.35
C TYR A 71 -4.80 1.99 -28.36
N ASP A 72 -5.41 2.28 -29.51
CA ASP A 72 -5.53 1.34 -30.63
C ASP A 72 -4.27 1.49 -31.51
N GLN A 73 -3.32 0.57 -31.33
CA GLN A 73 -2.07 0.54 -32.11
C GLN A 73 -2.32 0.31 -33.61
N CYS A 74 -3.40 -0.38 -33.99
CA CYS A 74 -3.70 -0.64 -35.41
C CYS A 74 -4.13 0.62 -36.15
N LYS A 75 -4.84 1.51 -35.45
CA LYS A 75 -5.37 2.76 -36.01
C LYS A 75 -4.57 3.99 -35.61
N ASN A 76 -3.63 3.86 -34.68
CA ASN A 76 -2.89 4.97 -34.08
C ASN A 76 -3.84 6.04 -33.50
N VAL A 77 -4.81 5.61 -32.69
CA VAL A 77 -5.79 6.50 -32.05
C VAL A 77 -5.94 6.20 -30.57
N SER A 78 -6.11 7.26 -29.78
CA SER A 78 -6.44 7.17 -28.36
C SER A 78 -7.93 7.35 -28.13
N ILE A 79 -8.51 6.48 -27.31
CA ILE A 79 -9.90 6.51 -26.88
C ILE A 79 -9.90 6.88 -25.40
N LYS A 80 -10.27 8.12 -25.09
CA LYS A 80 -10.42 8.60 -23.71
C LYS A 80 -11.59 7.87 -23.04
N LEU A 81 -11.35 7.26 -21.87
CA LEU A 81 -12.38 6.56 -21.09
C LEU A 81 -12.78 7.34 -19.84
N VAL A 82 -11.78 7.83 -19.09
CA VAL A 82 -11.98 8.52 -17.82
C VAL A 82 -11.21 9.83 -17.84
N SER A 83 -11.84 10.94 -17.45
CA SER A 83 -11.14 12.20 -17.22
C SER A 83 -10.45 12.17 -15.86
N LEU A 84 -9.22 12.65 -15.80
CA LEU A 84 -8.48 12.89 -14.56
C LEU A 84 -8.30 14.38 -14.27
N GLU A 85 -8.89 15.25 -15.11
CA GLU A 85 -9.01 16.67 -14.83
C GLU A 85 -9.77 16.84 -13.50
N ASP A 86 -9.20 17.64 -12.60
CA ASP A 86 -9.74 17.96 -11.27
C ASP A 86 -9.87 16.78 -10.28
N VAL A 87 -9.09 15.71 -10.48
CA VAL A 87 -8.95 14.68 -9.45
C VAL A 87 -8.24 15.26 -8.22
N ASP A 88 -8.83 15.06 -7.04
CA ASP A 88 -8.19 15.32 -5.74
C ASP A 88 -7.72 13.98 -5.14
N PRO A 89 -6.44 13.61 -5.27
CA PRO A 89 -5.94 12.37 -4.70
C PRO A 89 -5.96 12.41 -3.16
N PRO A 90 -6.13 11.25 -2.49
CA PRO A 90 -6.01 11.19 -1.04
C PRO A 90 -4.62 11.64 -0.59
N ARG A 91 -4.55 12.24 0.60
CA ARG A 91 -3.35 12.78 1.22
C ARG A 91 -3.06 12.04 2.52
N GLU A 92 -1.85 12.18 3.01
CA GLU A 92 -1.49 11.66 4.33
C GLU A 92 -2.37 12.33 5.39
N GLU A 93 -2.73 11.57 6.43
CA GLU A 93 -3.65 12.02 7.46
C GLU A 93 -3.00 12.04 8.84
N GLU A 94 -3.21 13.11 9.59
CA GLU A 94 -2.78 13.24 10.98
C GLU A 94 -3.96 12.91 11.90
N ILE A 95 -3.73 12.09 12.92
CA ILE A 95 -4.82 11.64 13.82
C ILE A 95 -4.64 12.20 15.23
N GLY A 96 -3.47 11.99 15.84
CA GLY A 96 -3.20 12.39 17.22
C GLY A 96 -2.04 11.57 17.82
N PRO A 97 -1.53 11.98 18.99
CA PRO A 97 -0.39 11.31 19.60
C PRO A 97 -0.78 9.97 20.24
N MET A 98 0.24 9.15 20.50
CA MET A 98 0.10 7.91 21.26
C MET A 98 -0.36 8.21 22.69
N ILE A 99 -1.35 7.46 23.16
CA ILE A 99 -1.82 7.43 24.53
C ILE A 99 -0.98 6.39 25.30
N GLY A 100 -0.03 6.89 26.09
CA GLY A 100 0.78 6.05 26.98
C GLY A 100 0.01 5.60 28.21
N GLN A 101 0.18 4.32 28.55
CA GLN A 101 -0.34 3.70 29.78
C GLN A 101 0.82 3.33 30.71
N GLU A 102 1.93 2.82 30.15
CA GLU A 102 3.15 2.45 30.87
C GLU A 102 4.40 2.71 30.03
N ARG A 103 5.58 2.48 30.63
CA ARG A 103 6.89 2.58 29.96
C ARG A 103 7.18 3.95 29.32
N ASN A 104 6.64 5.00 29.91
CA ASN A 104 6.87 6.40 29.53
C ASN A 104 6.57 6.68 28.04
N ILE A 105 5.52 6.03 27.51
CA ILE A 105 5.13 6.21 26.11
C ILE A 105 4.55 7.60 25.89
N SER A 106 5.15 8.33 24.95
CA SER A 106 4.60 9.55 24.36
C SER A 106 5.10 9.69 22.93
N SER A 107 4.41 10.49 22.13
CA SER A 107 4.80 10.76 20.74
C SER A 107 4.25 12.12 20.31
N GLY A 108 4.74 12.64 19.18
CA GLY A 108 4.02 13.64 18.40
C GLY A 108 2.77 13.04 17.74
N SER A 109 2.03 13.85 16.98
CA SER A 109 0.84 13.38 16.27
C SER A 109 1.20 12.28 15.26
N VAL A 110 0.60 11.11 15.43
CA VAL A 110 0.76 9.98 14.52
C VAL A 110 0.16 10.34 13.16
N ARG A 111 0.84 9.92 12.09
CA ARG A 111 0.44 10.17 10.70
C ARG A 111 0.30 8.87 9.93
N ILE A 112 -0.82 8.70 9.22
CA ILE A 112 -1.01 7.61 8.27
C ILE A 112 -0.49 8.09 6.90
N LEU A 113 0.67 7.58 6.50
CA LEU A 113 1.36 8.06 5.29
C LEU A 113 0.75 7.46 4.01
N ASN A 114 0.35 6.19 4.07
CA ASN A 114 -0.30 5.50 2.96
C ASN A 114 -1.04 4.28 3.51
N CYS A 115 -1.62 3.47 2.62
CA CYS A 115 -2.47 2.37 3.03
C CYS A 115 -1.80 1.28 3.88
N ASN A 116 -0.47 1.23 4.03
CA ASN A 116 0.19 0.22 4.88
C ASN A 116 1.31 0.80 5.77
N THR A 117 1.54 2.10 5.79
CA THR A 117 2.65 2.72 6.52
C THR A 117 2.16 3.85 7.44
N ILE A 118 2.52 3.76 8.71
CA ILE A 118 2.20 4.74 9.75
C ILE A 118 3.49 5.33 10.30
N LEU A 119 3.57 6.64 10.45
CA LEU A 119 4.65 7.35 11.12
C LEU A 119 4.24 7.72 12.54
N VAL A 120 5.07 7.34 13.51
CA VAL A 120 4.98 7.73 14.91
C VAL A 120 6.16 8.67 15.20
N PRO A 121 5.95 10.00 15.13
CA PRO A 121 7.03 10.96 15.33
C PRO A 121 7.34 11.18 16.81
N ASP A 122 8.54 11.64 17.12
CA ASP A 122 9.00 12.00 18.47
C ASP A 122 8.70 10.92 19.54
N LEU A 123 8.87 9.64 19.22
CA LEU A 123 8.52 8.54 20.11
C LEU A 123 9.46 8.48 21.31
N TYR A 124 8.88 8.46 22.51
CA TYR A 124 9.55 8.05 23.74
C TYR A 124 9.02 6.69 24.17
N PHE A 125 9.90 5.76 24.52
CA PHE A 125 9.56 4.45 25.06
C PHE A 125 10.76 3.88 25.82
N GLU A 126 10.52 3.35 27.02
CA GLU A 126 11.55 2.73 27.86
C GLU A 126 11.48 1.20 27.81
N ALA A 127 12.43 0.59 27.11
CA ALA A 127 12.51 -0.87 26.99
C ALA A 127 12.90 -1.53 28.32
N SER A 128 12.38 -2.74 28.56
CA SER A 128 12.60 -3.51 29.78
C SER A 128 13.39 -4.78 29.49
N GLN A 129 14.53 -4.96 30.15
CA GLN A 129 15.28 -6.23 30.05
C GLN A 129 14.53 -7.42 30.65
N LYS A 130 13.57 -7.18 31.56
CA LYS A 130 12.76 -8.25 32.18
C LYS A 130 11.63 -8.73 31.28
N SER A 131 11.19 -7.88 30.35
CA SER A 131 10.06 -8.12 29.46
C SER A 131 10.47 -7.61 28.07
N PRO A 132 11.47 -8.24 27.43
CA PRO A 132 12.07 -7.71 26.21
C PRO A 132 11.15 -7.78 25.00
N ASN A 133 10.13 -8.65 25.00
CA ASN A 133 9.30 -8.93 23.82
C ASN A 133 8.18 -7.88 23.63
N THR A 134 8.56 -6.61 23.43
CA THR A 134 7.65 -5.52 23.08
C THR A 134 7.72 -5.21 21.59
N PHE A 135 6.56 -5.09 20.92
CA PHE A 135 6.47 -4.79 19.48
C PHE A 135 5.33 -3.83 19.20
N PHE A 136 5.30 -3.28 17.99
CA PHE A 136 4.09 -2.66 17.47
C PHE A 136 3.09 -3.73 17.01
N PHE A 137 1.81 -3.47 17.25
CA PHE A 137 0.69 -4.29 16.82
C PHE A 137 -0.39 -3.40 16.21
N VAL A 138 -1.13 -3.92 15.23
CA VAL A 138 -2.41 -3.35 14.81
C VAL A 138 -3.53 -4.34 15.08
N GLY A 139 -4.74 -3.86 15.35
CA GLY A 139 -5.86 -4.73 15.63
C GLY A 139 -7.23 -4.12 15.33
N THR A 140 -8.28 -4.91 15.53
CA THR A 140 -9.67 -4.48 15.36
C THR A 140 -10.45 -4.56 16.68
N GLY A 141 -11.57 -3.84 16.74
CA GLY A 141 -12.34 -3.58 17.95
C GLY A 141 -11.87 -2.30 18.62
N ASN A 142 -11.60 -2.35 19.93
CA ASN A 142 -10.96 -1.25 20.64
C ASN A 142 -9.95 -1.80 21.64
N ILE A 143 -9.09 -0.94 22.18
CA ILE A 143 -7.99 -1.40 23.05
C ILE A 143 -8.45 -2.12 24.32
N THR A 144 -9.69 -1.89 24.79
CA THR A 144 -10.27 -2.58 25.96
C THR A 144 -10.97 -3.89 25.62
N ASN A 145 -11.31 -4.10 24.35
CA ASN A 145 -12.00 -5.29 23.84
C ASN A 145 -11.47 -5.61 22.43
N VAL A 146 -10.24 -6.13 22.40
CA VAL A 146 -9.54 -6.49 21.16
C VAL A 146 -10.16 -7.74 20.56
N VAL A 147 -10.60 -7.66 19.30
CA VAL A 147 -11.15 -8.79 18.56
C VAL A 147 -10.03 -9.62 17.93
N GLN A 148 -9.11 -8.95 17.25
CA GLN A 148 -7.90 -9.53 16.68
C GLN A 148 -6.77 -8.50 16.72
N GLN A 149 -5.54 -8.95 16.81
CA GLN A 149 -4.35 -8.10 16.66
C GLN A 149 -3.21 -8.88 16.01
N MET A 150 -2.37 -8.18 15.28
CA MET A 150 -1.25 -8.73 14.51
C MET A 150 -0.02 -7.87 14.72
N LYS A 151 1.13 -8.52 14.88
CA LYS A 151 2.42 -7.85 14.98
C LYS A 151 2.74 -7.13 13.67
N THR A 152 3.27 -5.91 13.77
CA THR A 152 3.72 -5.11 12.63
C THR A 152 5.24 -5.04 12.60
N ARG A 153 5.80 -4.60 11.48
CA ARG A 153 7.25 -4.45 11.32
C ARG A 153 7.66 -3.00 11.46
N THR A 154 8.68 -2.70 12.24
CA THR A 154 9.34 -1.39 12.21
C THR A 154 10.22 -1.31 10.97
N ILE A 155 10.12 -0.26 10.16
CA ILE A 155 10.98 -0.08 8.99
C ILE A 155 12.44 0.02 9.47
N GLY A 156 13.32 -0.76 8.83
CA GLY A 156 14.73 -0.89 9.23
C GLY A 156 15.01 -2.08 10.16
N TYR A 157 13.98 -2.79 10.61
CA TYR A 157 14.09 -3.96 11.49
C TYR A 157 13.34 -5.16 10.90
N GLU A 158 13.70 -6.35 11.37
CA GLU A 158 12.95 -7.58 11.08
C GLU A 158 11.64 -7.63 11.88
N LEU A 159 10.62 -8.34 11.38
CA LEU A 159 9.32 -8.45 12.06
C LEU A 159 9.41 -9.01 13.50
N GLY A 160 10.46 -9.80 13.77
CA GLY A 160 10.70 -10.43 15.07
C GLY A 160 11.59 -9.62 16.01
N ASP A 161 12.10 -8.46 15.59
CA ASP A 161 13.00 -7.65 16.40
C ASP A 161 12.19 -6.84 17.42
N PRO A 162 12.47 -6.99 18.74
CA PRO A 162 11.77 -6.22 19.75
C PRO A 162 12.13 -4.73 19.70
N LEU A 163 11.22 -3.89 20.18
CA LEU A 163 11.47 -2.45 20.28
C LEU A 163 12.59 -2.16 21.29
N GLU A 164 13.57 -1.40 20.83
CA GLU A 164 14.56 -0.75 21.70
C GLU A 164 13.96 0.48 22.40
N SER A 165 14.72 1.12 23.28
CA SER A 165 14.26 2.38 23.88
C SER A 165 14.34 3.51 22.85
N TYR A 166 13.31 4.35 22.83
CA TYR A 166 13.27 5.55 21.97
C TYR A 166 13.26 6.81 22.84
N SER A 167 13.90 7.87 22.36
CA SER A 167 14.09 9.12 23.11
C SER A 167 13.82 10.35 22.25
N GLY A 168 12.67 10.35 21.58
CA GLY A 168 12.26 11.38 20.64
C GLY A 168 12.55 11.02 19.17
N ASP A 169 12.53 9.74 18.84
CA ASP A 169 12.86 9.25 17.49
C ASP A 169 11.60 9.13 16.61
N ASP A 170 11.76 9.37 15.32
CA ASP A 170 10.71 9.13 14.33
C ASP A 170 10.71 7.67 13.89
N VAL A 171 9.61 6.98 14.14
CA VAL A 171 9.49 5.55 13.85
C VAL A 171 8.42 5.30 12.80
N MET A 172 8.79 4.63 11.71
CA MET A 172 7.84 4.18 10.70
C MET A 172 7.47 2.72 10.92
N VAL A 173 6.17 2.46 10.99
CA VAL A 173 5.58 1.14 11.19
C VAL A 173 4.93 0.68 9.88
N ARG A 174 5.30 -0.52 9.44
CA ARG A 174 4.74 -1.20 8.28
C ARG A 174 3.74 -2.27 8.71
N LEU A 175 2.51 -2.16 8.21
CA LEU A 175 1.44 -3.11 8.44
C LEU A 175 1.73 -4.47 7.77
N PRO A 176 1.13 -5.57 8.28
CA PRO A 176 1.24 -6.88 7.63
C PRO A 176 0.72 -6.87 6.19
N ARG A 177 1.24 -7.79 5.36
CA ARG A 177 0.80 -7.92 3.96
C ARG A 177 -0.70 -8.16 3.88
N GLY A 178 -1.35 -7.48 2.93
CA GLY A 178 -2.80 -7.56 2.73
C GLY A 178 -3.64 -6.84 3.77
N ILE A 179 -3.04 -6.26 4.82
CA ILE A 179 -3.73 -5.44 5.82
C ILE A 179 -3.51 -3.96 5.46
N ARG A 180 -4.58 -3.18 5.50
CA ARG A 180 -4.54 -1.74 5.24
C ARG A 180 -4.87 -0.94 6.50
N SER A 181 -4.46 0.32 6.52
CA SER A 181 -4.71 1.24 7.64
C SER A 181 -6.20 1.41 7.95
N PHE A 182 -7.07 1.26 6.94
CA PHE A 182 -8.53 1.33 7.08
C PHE A 182 -9.19 -0.02 7.43
N ASP A 183 -8.42 -1.11 7.52
CA ASP A 183 -8.90 -2.44 7.95
C ASP A 183 -8.69 -2.67 9.47
N VAL A 184 -8.04 -1.74 10.16
CA VAL A 184 -7.65 -1.84 11.57
C VAL A 184 -8.12 -0.60 12.34
N ASP A 185 -8.41 -0.79 13.62
CA ASP A 185 -9.02 0.21 14.49
C ASP A 185 -8.01 0.85 15.46
N PHE A 186 -6.82 0.27 15.64
CA PHE A 186 -5.78 0.84 16.49
C PHE A 186 -4.37 0.36 16.10
N LEU A 187 -3.37 1.18 16.46
CA LEU A 187 -1.96 0.81 16.55
C LEU A 187 -1.57 0.81 18.04
N SER A 188 -0.84 -0.20 18.49
CA SER A 188 -0.42 -0.33 19.89
C SER A 188 1.05 -0.74 20.03
N ILE A 189 1.64 -0.37 21.16
CA ILE A 189 2.88 -0.96 21.67
C ILE A 189 2.47 -2.02 22.68
N PHE A 190 2.68 -3.29 22.33
CA PHE A 190 2.22 -4.44 23.10
C PHE A 190 3.41 -5.31 23.50
N ASN A 191 3.43 -5.71 24.77
CA ASN A 191 4.41 -6.64 25.31
C ASN A 191 3.84 -8.07 25.36
N GLU A 192 4.49 -8.99 24.66
CA GLU A 192 4.07 -10.39 24.56
C GLU A 192 4.39 -11.20 25.82
N ASP A 193 5.36 -10.79 26.64
CA ASP A 193 5.72 -11.47 27.89
C ASP A 193 4.65 -11.24 28.96
N GLU A 194 4.24 -9.98 29.12
CA GLU A 194 3.26 -9.51 30.10
C GLU A 194 1.82 -9.58 29.59
N LYS A 195 1.63 -9.84 28.28
CA LYS A 195 0.33 -9.81 27.58
C LYS A 195 -0.41 -8.49 27.79
N LYS A 196 0.29 -7.38 27.61
CA LYS A 196 -0.18 -6.05 28.01
C LYS A 196 0.14 -4.99 26.97
N THR A 197 -0.82 -4.12 26.73
CA THR A 197 -0.61 -2.87 25.98
C THR A 197 0.04 -1.84 26.88
N TYR A 198 1.14 -1.23 26.41
CA TYR A 198 1.80 -0.12 27.09
C TYR A 198 1.36 1.23 26.56
N GLY A 199 0.94 1.31 25.30
CA GLY A 199 0.39 2.52 24.71
C GLY A 199 -0.30 2.22 23.38
N HIS A 200 -1.17 3.12 22.94
CA HIS A 200 -1.93 2.95 21.71
C HIS A 200 -2.37 4.28 21.10
N VAL A 201 -2.80 4.23 19.84
CA VAL A 201 -3.55 5.28 19.17
C VAL A 201 -4.67 4.62 18.38
N ASP A 202 -5.87 5.21 18.43
CA ASP A 202 -7.00 4.74 17.64
C ASP A 202 -6.82 5.16 16.18
N LEU A 203 -7.07 4.24 15.25
CA LEU A 203 -6.94 4.45 13.82
C LEU A 203 -8.34 4.62 13.20
N PRO A 204 -8.68 5.83 12.72
CA PRO A 204 -9.91 6.04 11.98
C PRO A 204 -9.82 5.45 10.56
N SER A 205 -10.97 5.03 10.03
CA SER A 205 -11.09 4.63 8.62
C SER A 205 -11.02 5.86 7.71
N LEU A 206 -9.81 6.21 7.26
CA LEU A 206 -9.53 7.37 6.41
C LEU A 206 -9.07 6.97 5.01
N LEU A 207 -9.40 7.80 4.02
CA LEU A 207 -8.87 7.68 2.68
C LEU A 207 -7.45 8.24 2.64
N VAL A 208 -6.46 7.37 2.50
CA VAL A 208 -5.04 7.70 2.47
C VAL A 208 -4.40 7.28 1.13
N PRO A 209 -3.19 7.76 0.81
CA PRO A 209 -2.51 7.39 -0.43
C PRO A 209 -2.43 5.87 -0.63
N PRO A 210 -2.58 5.38 -1.87
CA PRO A 210 -2.39 3.96 -2.15
C PRO A 210 -0.93 3.56 -1.91
N CYS A 211 -0.72 2.26 -1.72
CA CYS A 211 0.55 1.64 -1.41
C CYS A 211 0.67 0.34 -2.23
N VAL A 212 1.90 -0.06 -2.54
CA VAL A 212 2.20 -1.35 -3.15
C VAL A 212 2.72 -2.27 -2.05
N ASP A 213 2.27 -3.53 -2.04
CA ASP A 213 2.88 -4.53 -1.17
C ASP A 213 4.27 -4.86 -1.72
N GLU A 214 5.31 -4.73 -0.89
CA GLU A 214 6.67 -5.13 -1.27
C GLU A 214 6.67 -6.62 -1.67
N SER A 215 7.10 -6.93 -2.90
CA SER A 215 7.41 -8.31 -3.29
C SER A 215 8.72 -8.72 -2.62
N HIS A 216 8.76 -9.95 -2.09
CA HIS A 216 10.03 -10.58 -1.71
C HIS A 216 10.76 -11.02 -2.97
N ASP A 217 11.25 -10.07 -3.76
CA ASP A 217 12.24 -10.33 -4.79
C ASP A 217 13.55 -9.73 -4.31
N ASP A 218 14.15 -10.32 -3.26
CA ASP A 218 15.57 -10.16 -2.89
C ASP A 218 15.94 -11.23 -1.84
N ILE A 219 16.34 -12.41 -2.32
CA ILE A 219 17.30 -13.33 -1.67
C ILE A 219 18.36 -13.68 -2.71
#